data_AF-A0A832J8J6-F1
#
_entry.id   AF-A0A832J8J6-F1
#
_cell.length_a   1.000
_cell.length_b   1.000
_cell.length_c   1.000
_cell.angle_alpha   90.00
_cell.angle_beta   90.00
_cell.angle_gamma   90.00
#
_symmetry.space_group_name_H-M   'P 1'
#
loop_
_entity.id
_entity.type
_entity.pdbx_description
1 polymer ?
#
loop_
_entity_poly.entity_id
_entity_poly.type
_entity_poly.pdbx_seq_one_letter_code
_entity_poly.pdbx_strand_id
1 'polypeptide(L)'
;RREQGLSSPDAVRYAFSTVGMALWVTSLALIAGFLVLSLSAFELNSSMAQLTAITIMLALVADFLLLPTLLMKFDEMNQKGEAENAQAQ
;
A
#
# COMPACT_ATOMS: atom_id res chain seq x y z
N ARG A 1 -25.26 -12.20 1.79
CA ARG A 1 -25.84 -11.35 0.72
C ARG A 1 -24.69 -11.11 -0.26
N ARG A 2 -24.69 -11.80 -1.41
CA ARG A 2 -23.77 -11.55 -2.52
C ARG A 2 -24.11 -10.17 -3.07
N GLU A 3 -23.63 -9.10 -2.45
CA GLU A 3 -24.13 -7.78 -2.85
C GLU A 3 -23.51 -7.27 -4.13
N GLN A 4 -22.33 -7.74 -4.54
CA GLN A 4 -21.76 -7.25 -5.77
C GLN A 4 -20.94 -8.35 -6.42
N GLY A 5 -21.56 -9.15 -7.30
CA GLY A 5 -20.87 -9.97 -8.30
C GLY A 5 -20.07 -9.12 -9.30
N LEU A 6 -19.28 -8.18 -8.79
CA LEU A 6 -18.25 -7.46 -9.49
C LEU A 6 -17.06 -8.39 -9.62
N SER A 7 -16.32 -8.24 -10.72
CA SER A 7 -15.04 -8.89 -10.83
C SER A 7 -14.18 -8.44 -9.64
N SER A 8 -13.76 -9.37 -8.77
CA SER A 8 -12.78 -9.12 -7.70
C SER A 8 -11.63 -8.16 -8.11
N PRO A 9 -11.07 -8.24 -9.33
CA PRO A 9 -10.07 -7.28 -9.77
C PRO A 9 -10.54 -5.81 -9.88
N ASP A 10 -11.81 -5.53 -10.17
CA ASP A 10 -12.30 -4.15 -10.28
C ASP A 10 -12.47 -3.49 -8.91
N ALA A 11 -12.92 -4.23 -7.90
CA ALA A 11 -12.99 -3.72 -6.52
C ALA A 11 -11.59 -3.42 -5.95
N VAL A 12 -10.64 -4.32 -6.22
CA VAL A 12 -9.22 -4.12 -5.88
C VAL A 12 -8.67 -2.87 -6.57
N ARG A 13 -8.92 -2.71 -7.88
CA ARG A 13 -8.49 -1.53 -8.66
C ARG A 13 -9.08 -0.23 -8.12
N TYR A 14 -10.36 -0.22 -7.76
CA TYR A 14 -11.03 0.96 -7.21
C TYR A 14 -10.47 1.37 -5.84
N ALA A 15 -10.24 0.40 -4.96
CA ALA A 15 -9.57 0.65 -3.68
C ALA A 15 -8.15 1.18 -3.91
N PHE A 16 -7.42 0.59 -4.86
CA PHE A 16 -6.07 1.01 -5.24
C PHE A 16 -5.99 2.42 -5.82
N SER A 17 -6.89 2.79 -6.73
CA SER A 17 -6.89 4.13 -7.34
C SER A 17 -7.19 5.21 -6.31
N THR A 18 -8.06 4.90 -5.35
CA THR A 18 -8.47 5.84 -4.30
C THR A 18 -7.36 6.03 -3.26
N VAL A 19 -6.81 4.92 -2.74
CA VAL A 19 -5.78 4.97 -1.70
C VAL A 19 -4.40 5.30 -2.27
N GLY A 20 -4.10 4.88 -3.50
CA GLY A 20 -2.83 5.09 -4.17
C GLY A 20 -2.48 6.57 -4.33
N MET A 21 -3.46 7.43 -4.62
CA MET A 21 -3.24 8.88 -4.69
C MET A 21 -2.82 9.44 -3.31
N ALA A 22 -3.47 9.01 -2.23
CA ALA A 22 -3.16 9.46 -0.87
C ALA A 22 -1.76 9.01 -0.42
N LEU A 23 -1.36 7.78 -0.76
CA LEU A 23 -0.02 7.25 -0.48
C LEU A 23 1.06 8.05 -1.22
N TRP A 24 0.85 8.37 -2.50
CA TRP A 24 1.78 9.18 -3.27
C TRP A 24 2.00 10.57 -2.68
N VAL A 25 0.90 11.28 -2.35
CA VAL A 25 0.98 12.63 -1.81
C VAL A 25 1.73 12.64 -0.46
N THR A 26 1.41 11.70 0.42
CA THR A 26 2.02 11.60 1.75
C THR A 26 3.51 11.27 1.66
N SER A 27 3.88 10.28 0.84
CA SER A 27 5.28 9.89 0.66
C SER A 27 6.10 10.99 0.00
N LEU A 28 5.54 11.72 -0.98
CA LEU A 28 6.22 12.86 -1.58
C LEU A 28 6.44 14.00 -0.56
N ALA A 29 5.43 14.29 0.27
CA ALA A 29 5.54 15.29 1.33
C ALA A 29 6.62 14.91 2.36
N LEU A 30 6.68 13.62 2.77
CA LEU A 30 7.71 13.14 3.68
C LEU A 30 9.10 13.19 3.05
N ILE A 31 9.27 12.70 1.82
CA ILE A 31 10.55 12.77 1.10
C ILE A 31 11.02 14.22 0.98
N ALA A 32 10.15 15.15 0.60
CA ALA A 32 10.47 16.58 0.54
C ALA A 32 10.89 17.13 1.92
N GLY A 33 10.17 16.78 2.99
CA GLY A 33 10.51 17.16 4.36
C GLY A 33 11.90 16.65 4.78
N PHE A 34 12.21 15.38 4.51
CA PHE A 34 13.51 14.80 4.80
C PHE A 34 14.63 15.39 3.94
N LEU A 35 14.37 15.71 2.66
CA LEU A 35 15.34 16.40 1.81
C LEU A 35 15.67 17.80 2.36
N VAL A 36 14.66 18.58 2.76
CA VAL A 36 14.88 19.90 3.38
C VAL A 36 15.67 19.78 4.68
N LEU A 37 15.38 18.76 5.51
CA LEU A 37 16.16 18.47 6.71
C LEU A 37 17.61 18.07 6.40
N SER A 38 17.84 17.34 5.30
CA SER A 38 19.17 16.93 4.85
C SER A 38 20.04 18.10 4.42
N LEU A 39 19.45 19.22 3.98
CA LEU A 39 20.19 20.45 3.65
C LEU A 39 20.61 21.26 4.90
N SER A 40 20.14 20.91 6.10
CA SER A 40 20.54 21.59 7.34
C SER A 40 21.98 21.26 7.71
N ALA A 41 22.76 22.27 8.15
CA ALA A 41 24.20 22.21 8.41
C ALA A 41 24.68 21.27 9.55
N PHE A 42 23.83 20.33 9.99
CA PHE A 42 24.12 19.32 11.01
C PHE A 42 24.30 17.95 10.35
N GLU A 43 25.54 17.44 10.32
CA GLU A 43 25.96 16.11 9.80
C GLU A 43 25.06 14.95 10.24
N LEU A 44 24.51 15.01 11.45
CA LEU A 44 23.63 13.98 12.00
C LEU A 44 22.27 13.90 11.28
N ASN A 45 21.75 15.02 10.77
CA ASN A 45 20.48 15.04 10.05
C ASN A 45 20.63 14.60 8.59
N SER A 46 21.79 14.80 7.96
CA SER A 46 21.97 14.46 6.54
C SER A 46 21.93 12.96 6.29
N SER A 47 22.76 12.19 7.01
CA SER A 47 22.84 10.73 6.83
C SER A 47 21.55 10.02 7.22
N MET A 48 20.93 10.43 8.34
CA MET A 48 19.67 9.85 8.79
C MET A 48 18.53 10.20 7.84
N ALA A 49 18.42 11.46 7.39
CA ALA A 49 17.38 11.88 6.47
C ALA A 49 17.50 11.22 5.09
N GLN A 50 18.72 11.00 4.58
CA GLN A 50 18.94 10.26 3.34
C GLN A 50 18.48 8.81 3.45
N LEU A 51 18.88 8.12 4.52
CA LEU A 51 18.43 6.74 4.76
C LEU A 51 16.91 6.65 4.93
N THR A 52 16.29 7.62 5.62
CA THR A 52 14.84 7.66 5.78
C THR A 52 14.12 7.93 4.46
N ALA A 53 14.61 8.86 3.62
CA ALA A 53 14.02 9.13 2.31
C ALA A 53 14.07 7.89 1.39
N ILE A 54 15.20 7.16 1.38
CA ILE A 54 15.34 5.89 0.66
C ILE A 54 14.36 4.84 1.21
N THR A 55 14.26 4.74 2.54
CA THR A 55 13.34 3.79 3.19
C THR A 55 11.89 4.08 2.82
N ILE A 56 11.46 5.35 2.82
CA ILE A 56 10.10 5.74 2.42
C ILE A 56 9.85 5.41 0.95
N MET A 57 10.83 5.63 0.08
CA MET A 57 10.71 5.28 -1.33
C MET A 57 10.55 3.76 -1.52
N LEU A 58 11.33 2.94 -0.82
CA LEU A 58 11.20 1.49 -0.85
C LEU A 58 9.86 1.03 -0.26
N ALA A 59 9.40 1.65 0.83
CA ALA A 59 8.10 1.37 1.43
C ALA A 59 6.97 1.67 0.44
N LEU A 60 7.02 2.81 -0.27
CA LEU A 60 6.04 3.15 -1.29
C LEU A 60 5.97 2.10 -2.42
N VAL A 61 7.13 1.62 -2.90
CA VAL A 61 7.18 0.54 -3.89
C VAL A 61 6.58 -0.74 -3.33
N ALA A 62 6.91 -1.08 -2.09
CA ALA A 62 6.37 -2.25 -1.41
C ALA A 62 4.85 -2.14 -1.22
N ASP A 63 4.32 -0.98 -0.86
CA ASP A 63 2.88 -0.74 -0.72
C ASP A 63 2.16 -1.00 -2.03
N PHE A 64 2.66 -0.46 -3.15
CA PHE A 64 2.06 -0.68 -4.47
C PHE A 64 2.17 -2.13 -4.99
N LEU A 65 3.16 -2.90 -4.54
CA LEU A 65 3.33 -4.31 -4.95
C LEU A 65 2.65 -5.30 -3.99
N LEU A 66 2.63 -5.03 -2.70
CA LEU A 66 2.11 -5.93 -1.67
C LEU A 66 0.62 -5.79 -1.50
N LEU A 67 0.08 -4.57 -1.45
CA LEU A 67 -1.36 -4.38 -1.25
C LEU A 67 -2.22 -5.05 -2.34
N PRO A 68 -1.92 -5.04 -3.66
CA PRO A 68 -2.81 -5.65 -4.65
C PRO A 68 -2.71 -7.17 -4.60
N THR A 69 -1.48 -7.67 -4.43
CA THR A 69 -1.18 -9.10 -4.33
C THR A 69 -1.79 -9.70 -3.06
N LEU A 70 -1.71 -8.99 -1.93
CA LEU A 70 -2.29 -9.41 -0.67
C LEU A 70 -3.81 -9.36 -0.71
N LEU A 71 -4.40 -8.32 -1.31
CA LEU A 71 -5.84 -8.18 -1.43
C LEU A 71 -6.44 -9.24 -2.36
N MET A 72 -5.77 -9.57 -3.48
CA MET A 72 -6.14 -10.70 -4.33
C MET A 72 -6.11 -12.03 -3.59
N LYS A 73 -5.06 -12.30 -2.80
CA LYS A 73 -4.96 -13.53 -2.00
C LYS A 73 -6.05 -13.64 -0.93
N PHE A 74 -6.35 -12.53 -0.25
CA PHE A 74 -7.41 -12.51 0.76
C PHE A 74 -8.78 -12.78 0.15
N ASP A 75 -9.05 -12.26 -1.04
CA ASP A 75 -10.29 -12.53 -1.76
C ASP A 75 -10.42 -14.03 -2.12
N GLU A 76 -9.36 -14.65 -2.63
CA GLU A 76 -9.33 -16.10 -2.90
C GLU A 76 -9.57 -16.95 -1.65
N MET A 77 -8.97 -16.57 -0.51
CA MET A 77 -9.17 -17.27 0.77
C MET A 77 -10.62 -17.16 1.27
N ASN A 78 -11.24 -15.99 1.11
CA ASN A 78 -12.61 -15.75 1.55
C ASN A 78 -13.60 -16.58 0.72
N GLN A 79 -13.39 -16.69 -0.59
CA GLN A 79 -14.19 -17.55 -1.47
C GLN A 79 -14.09 -19.03 -1.09
N LYS A 80 -12.90 -19.50 -0.70
CA LYS A 80 -12.67 -20.89 -0.30
C LYS A 80 -13.39 -21.25 1.01
N GLY A 81 -13.41 -20.32 1.98
CA GLY A 81 -14.12 -20.50 3.25
C GLY A 81 -15.65 -20.55 3.09
N GLU A 82 -16.22 -19.77 2.16
CA GLU A 82 -17.66 -19.83 1.86
C GLU A 82 -18.06 -21.16 1.20
N ALA A 83 -17.22 -21.70 0.29
CA ALA A 83 -17.48 -22.98 -0.37
C ALA A 83 -17.46 -24.17 0.60
N GLU A 84 -16.55 -24.16 1.58
CA GLU A 84 -16.43 -25.20 2.61
C GLU A 84 -17.63 -25.18 3.58
N ASN A 85 -18.07 -23.98 4.00
CA ASN A 85 -19.26 -23.82 4.86
C ASN A 85 -20.57 -24.19 4.15
N ALA A 86 -20.67 -24.00 2.84
CA ALA A 86 -21.86 -24.37 2.06
C ALA A 86 -21.95 -25.88 1.76
N GLN A 87 -20.83 -26.60 1.84
CA GLN A 87 -20.80 -28.08 1.71
C GLN A 87 -20.99 -28.80 3.05
N ALA A 88 -20.77 -28.09 4.17
CA ALA A 88 -20.98 -28.59 5.52
C ALA A 88 -22.42 -28.37 6.06
N GLN A 89 -23.29 -27.71 5.29
CA GLN A 89 -24.72 -27.51 5.56
C GLN A 89 -25.58 -28.33 4.59
#